data_AF-A0A9D1R8S2-F1
#
_entry.id   AF-A0A9D1R8S2-F1
#
_cell.length_a   1.000
_cell.length_b   1.000
_cell.length_c   1.000
_cell.angle_alpha   90.00
_cell.angle_beta   90.00
_cell.angle_gamma   90.00
#
_symmetry.space_group_name_H-M   'P 1'
#
loop_
_entity.id
_entity.type
_entity.pdbx_description
1 polymer ?
#
loop_
_entity_poly.entity_id
_entity_poly.type
_entity_poly.pdbx_seq_one_letter_code
_entity_poly.pdbx_strand_id
1 'polypeptide(L)'
;MYEDCSAKLKMERMILKDGFFDETVHHCKVITYIPEKEKIYLLTGKTELPVFSLDALYTCVLEGEEETVRCEGQIRERYWNKLGRVIVFHIQNGFYKNLVK
;
A
#
# COMPACT_ATOMS: atom_id res chain seq x y z
N MET A 1 14.28 2.19 -8.88
CA MET A 1 13.84 2.37 -7.48
C MET A 1 12.44 2.95 -7.54
N TYR A 2 11.49 2.50 -6.72
CA TYR A 2 10.09 2.97 -6.75
C TYR A 2 9.84 4.20 -5.87
N GLU A 3 10.89 4.88 -5.42
CA GLU A 3 10.76 6.09 -4.59
C GLU A 3 10.09 7.20 -5.39
N ASP A 4 9.27 8.01 -4.71
CA ASP A 4 8.43 9.04 -5.30
C ASP A 4 7.35 8.59 -6.30
N CYS A 5 7.26 7.29 -6.63
CA CYS A 5 6.20 6.75 -7.48
C CYS A 5 4.81 6.90 -6.84
N SER A 6 3.80 7.02 -7.69
CA SER A 6 2.40 6.89 -7.28
C SER A 6 2.11 5.44 -6.91
N ALA A 7 1.29 5.26 -5.88
CA ALA A 7 0.81 3.96 -5.44
C ALA A 7 -0.71 3.97 -5.29
N LYS A 8 -1.36 2.89 -5.72
CA LYS A 8 -2.80 2.67 -5.50
C LYS A 8 -2.97 1.52 -4.54
N LEU A 9 -3.68 1.77 -3.44
CA LEU A 9 -3.98 0.77 -2.43
C LEU A 9 -5.47 0.46 -2.43
N LYS A 10 -5.83 -0.82 -2.53
CA LYS A 10 -7.22 -1.27 -2.49
C LYS A 10 -7.35 -2.43 -1.52
N MET A 11 -8.37 -2.40 -0.66
CA MET A 11 -8.68 -3.55 0.18
C MET A 11 -9.21 -4.68 -0.69
N GLU A 12 -8.61 -5.86 -0.58
CA GLU A 12 -9.10 -7.07 -1.26
C GLU A 12 -9.96 -7.92 -0.33
N ARG A 13 -9.61 -7.92 0.96
CA ARG A 13 -10.34 -8.70 1.96
C ARG A 13 -10.16 -8.12 3.36
N MET A 14 -11.27 -8.09 4.10
CA MET A 14 -11.25 -7.87 5.55
C MET A 14 -10.99 -9.20 6.28
N ILE A 15 -10.04 -9.21 7.23
CA ILE A 15 -9.67 -10.41 8.00
C ILE A 15 -10.51 -10.48 9.28
N LEU A 16 -10.74 -9.34 9.94
CA LEU A 16 -11.62 -9.27 11.11
C LEU A 16 -13.08 -9.45 10.69
N LYS A 17 -13.79 -10.36 11.37
CA LYS A 17 -15.16 -10.77 11.05
C LYS A 17 -16.18 -9.63 10.99
N ASP A 18 -16.03 -8.63 11.86
CA ASP A 18 -16.92 -7.47 11.96
C ASP A 18 -16.23 -6.18 11.49
N GLY A 19 -15.16 -6.32 10.70
CA GLY A 19 -14.43 -5.19 10.14
C GLY A 19 -15.16 -4.55 8.97
N PHE A 20 -14.94 -3.25 8.78
CA PHE A 20 -15.46 -2.53 7.63
C PHE A 20 -14.63 -2.84 6.38
N PHE A 21 -15.28 -3.39 5.35
CA PHE A 21 -14.68 -3.59 4.05
C PHE A 21 -14.78 -2.29 3.23
N ASP A 22 -13.65 -1.78 2.76
CA ASP A 22 -13.58 -0.55 1.97
C ASP A 22 -13.22 -0.88 0.51
N GLU A 23 -14.17 -0.68 -0.39
CA GLU A 23 -13.99 -0.90 -1.84
C GLU A 23 -13.20 0.22 -2.54
N THR A 24 -12.93 1.32 -1.84
CA THR A 24 -12.29 2.51 -2.39
C THR A 24 -10.82 2.25 -2.75
N VAL A 25 -10.39 2.79 -3.88
CA VAL A 25 -8.97 2.84 -4.26
C VAL A 25 -8.33 4.11 -3.71
N HIS A 26 -7.40 3.94 -2.77
CA HIS A 26 -6.67 5.04 -2.15
C HIS A 26 -5.39 5.35 -2.90
N HIS A 27 -5.25 6.61 -3.32
CA HIS A 27 -4.05 7.09 -3.98
C HIS A 27 -3.03 7.53 -2.93
N CYS A 28 -1.86 6.92 -2.98
CA CYS A 28 -0.75 7.11 -2.07
C CYS A 28 0.51 7.49 -2.85
N LYS A 29 1.55 7.93 -2.15
CA LYS A 29 2.88 8.18 -2.72
C LYS A 29 3.93 7.37 -1.98
N VAL A 30 4.85 6.72 -2.70
CA VAL A 30 5.96 5.98 -2.09
C VAL A 30 6.97 6.94 -1.51
N ILE A 31 7.26 6.79 -0.22
CA ILE A 31 8.35 7.48 0.48
C ILE A 31 9.65 6.71 0.26
N THR A 32 9.62 5.41 0.58
CA THR A 32 10.76 4.52 0.39
C THR A 32 10.26 3.07 0.32
N TYR A 33 11.05 2.24 -0.34
CA TYR A 33 10.84 0.80 -0.42
C TYR A 33 12.12 0.11 0.10
N ILE A 34 11.97 -0.77 1.09
CA ILE A 34 13.06 -1.56 1.68
C ILE A 34 12.88 -3.02 1.25
N PRO A 35 13.59 -3.47 0.19
CA PRO A 35 13.41 -4.80 -0.39
C PRO A 35 13.70 -5.93 0.59
N GLU A 36 14.76 -5.81 1.38
CA GLU A 36 15.22 -6.86 2.31
C GLU A 36 14.21 -7.14 3.44
N LYS A 37 13.31 -6.18 3.68
CA LYS A 37 12.25 -6.27 4.68
C LYS A 37 10.87 -6.37 4.07
N GLU A 38 10.76 -6.38 2.74
CA GLU A 38 9.48 -6.40 2.02
C GLU A 38 8.51 -5.30 2.49
N LYS A 39 9.05 -4.10 2.80
CA LYS A 39 8.28 -2.96 3.34
C LYS A 39 8.25 -1.77 2.39
N ILE A 40 7.05 -1.24 2.17
CA ILE A 40 6.81 0.02 1.45
C ILE A 40 6.26 1.04 2.43
N TYR A 41 6.89 2.21 2.51
CA TYR A 41 6.39 3.35 3.27
C TYR A 41 5.62 4.26 2.33
N LEU A 42 4.36 4.56 2.67
CA LEU A 42 3.45 5.30 1.81
C LEU A 42 2.90 6.54 2.54
N LEU A 43 2.83 7.67 1.84
CA LEU A 43 2.02 8.83 2.23
C LEU A 43 0.60 8.64 1.72
N THR A 44 -0.40 8.79 2.60
CA THR A 44 -1.82 8.59 2.25
C THR A 44 -2.50 9.83 1.67
N GLY A 45 -1.78 10.95 1.58
CA GLY A 45 -2.31 12.22 1.10
C GLY A 45 -3.48 12.73 1.95
N LYS A 46 -4.67 12.80 1.33
CA LYS A 46 -5.90 13.30 1.97
C LYS A 46 -6.66 12.22 2.74
N THR A 47 -6.42 10.94 2.47
CA THR A 47 -7.14 9.85 3.17
C THR A 47 -6.66 9.76 4.61
N GLU A 48 -7.59 9.76 5.55
CA GLU A 48 -7.31 9.68 6.99
C GLU A 48 -6.83 8.29 7.41
N LEU A 49 -5.88 8.23 8.36
CA LEU A 49 -5.24 6.99 8.80
C LEU A 49 -6.23 5.90 9.30
N PRO A 50 -7.33 6.22 10.01
CA PRO A 50 -8.27 5.21 10.48
C PRO A 50 -8.96 4.39 9.37
N VAL A 51 -9.06 4.95 8.15
CA VAL A 51 -9.61 4.26 6.97
C VAL A 51 -8.77 3.02 6.61
N PHE A 52 -7.47 3.08 6.88
CA PHE A 52 -6.51 2.02 6.57
C PHE A 52 -6.44 0.98 7.69
N SER A 53 -7.29 -0.04 7.62
CA SER A 53 -7.29 -1.17 8.55
C SER A 53 -5.94 -1.90 8.62
N LEU A 54 -5.56 -2.34 9.83
CA LEU A 54 -4.40 -3.22 10.03
C LEU A 54 -4.79 -4.71 9.91
N ASP A 55 -6.09 -5.00 9.92
CA ASP A 55 -6.68 -6.35 9.85
C ASP A 55 -7.31 -6.61 8.47
N ALA A 56 -6.62 -6.17 7.42
CA ALA A 56 -7.08 -6.35 6.05
C ALA A 56 -5.93 -6.68 5.10
N LEU A 57 -6.23 -7.49 4.09
CA LEU A 57 -5.35 -7.74 2.96
C LEU A 57 -5.61 -6.68 1.90
N TYR A 58 -4.54 -6.07 1.40
CA TYR A 58 -4.60 -5.06 0.37
C TYR A 58 -3.78 -5.48 -0.86
N THR A 59 -4.27 -5.08 -2.02
CA THR A 59 -3.43 -4.95 -3.21
C THR A 59 -2.78 -3.57 -3.18
N CYS A 60 -1.48 -3.53 -3.47
CA CYS A 60 -0.73 -2.32 -3.79
C CYS A 60 -0.23 -2.37 -5.23
N VAL A 61 -0.58 -1.36 -6.03
CA VAL A 61 -0.08 -1.17 -7.39
C VAL A 61 0.86 0.03 -7.37
N LEU A 62 2.13 -0.17 -7.74
CA LEU A 62 3.11 0.89 -7.90
C LEU A 62 3.18 1.29 -9.37
N GLU A 63 3.00 2.57 -9.64
CA GLU A 63 3.02 3.16 -10.99
C GLU A 63 4.37 3.83 -11.19
N GLY A 64 5.34 3.07 -11.71
CA GLY A 64 6.62 3.61 -12.15
C GLY A 64 6.52 4.25 -13.54
N GLU A 65 7.61 4.87 -14.00
CA GLU A 65 7.66 5.53 -15.31
C GLU A 65 7.53 4.53 -16.49
N GLU A 66 8.18 3.37 -16.37
CA GLU A 66 8.23 2.36 -17.45
C GLU A 66 7.38 1.13 -17.16
N GLU A 67 7.19 0.77 -15.89
CA GLU A 67 6.45 -0.42 -15.49
C GLU A 67 5.48 -0.15 -14.35
N THR A 68 4.34 -0.84 -14.40
CA THR A 68 3.41 -0.95 -13.29
C THR A 68 3.58 -2.31 -12.63
N VAL A 69 3.85 -2.33 -11.32
CA VAL A 69 4.00 -3.58 -10.56
C VAL A 69 2.89 -3.71 -9.53
N ARG A 70 2.42 -4.95 -9.32
CA ARG A 70 1.39 -5.28 -8.35
C ARG A 70 1.96 -6.18 -7.27
N CYS A 71 1.62 -5.90 -6.02
CA CYS A 71 1.93 -6.75 -4.87
C CYS A 71 0.74 -6.81 -3.92
N GLU A 72 0.72 -7.81 -3.05
CA GLU A 72 -0.29 -7.98 -2.01
C GLU A 72 0.36 -8.05 -0.63
N GLY A 73 -0.35 -7.55 0.37
CA GLY A 73 0.19 -7.43 1.71
C GLY A 73 -0.76 -6.79 2.70
N GLN A 74 -0.22 -6.47 3.87
CA GLN A 74 -0.98 -5.91 4.98
C GLN A 74 -0.31 -4.63 5.48
N ILE A 75 -1.12 -3.72 5.97
CA ILE A 75 -0.63 -2.55 6.68
C ILE A 75 -0.26 -2.99 8.10
N ARG A 76 0.98 -2.74 8.51
CA ARG A 76 1.46 -3.09 9.86
C ARG A 76 1.53 -1.90 10.80
N GLU A 77 1.75 -0.71 10.25
CA GLU A 77 1.88 0.51 11.03
C GLU A 77 1.18 1.65 10.30
N ARG A 78 0.62 2.58 11.07
CA ARG A 78 0.01 3.83 10.58
C ARG A 78 0.25 4.94 11.59
N TYR A 79 0.85 6.04 11.18
CA TYR A 79 1.26 7.11 12.08
C TYR A 79 1.41 8.45 11.36
N TRP A 80 1.45 9.54 12.12
CA TRP A 80 1.77 10.87 11.63
C TRP A 80 3.25 11.19 11.84
N ASN A 81 3.90 11.80 10.84
CA ASN A 81 5.26 12.33 10.98
C ASN A 81 5.41 13.67 10.24
N LYS A 82 6.61 14.24 10.17
CA LYS A 82 6.86 15.53 9.51
C LYS A 82 6.49 15.58 8.02
N LEU A 83 6.42 14.44 7.33
CA LEU A 83 6.05 14.34 5.92
C LEU A 83 4.53 14.22 5.72
N GLY A 84 3.79 13.79 6.75
CA GLY A 84 2.35 13.62 6.70
C GLY A 84 1.84 12.36 7.38
N ARG A 85 0.71 11.86 6.87
CA ARG A 85 0.09 10.59 7.24
C ARG A 85 0.82 9.45 6.54
N VAL A 86 1.46 8.59 7.32
CA VAL A 86 2.26 7.47 6.83
C VAL A 86 1.59 6.15 7.17
N ILE A 87 1.61 5.22 6.23
CA ILE A 87 1.34 3.80 6.45
C ILE A 87 2.55 2.96 6.02
N VAL A 88 2.78 1.86 6.73
CA VAL A 88 3.82 0.88 6.41
C VAL A 88 3.15 -0.37 5.91
N PHE A 89 3.27 -0.60 4.61
CA PHE A 89 2.75 -1.75 3.91
C PHE A 89 3.80 -2.85 3.87
N HIS A 90 3.48 -4.02 4.42
CA HIS A 90 4.34 -5.19 4.41
C HIS A 90 3.81 -6.17 3.37
N ILE A 91 4.62 -6.43 2.35
CA ILE A 91 4.30 -7.36 1.27
C ILE A 91 4.28 -8.77 1.86
N GLN A 92 3.34 -9.59 1.44
CA GLN A 92 3.22 -10.99 1.89
C GLN A 92 3.31 -11.99 0.74
N ASN A 93 2.94 -11.58 -0.48
CA ASN A 93 2.97 -12.42 -1.68
C ASN A 93 3.83 -11.79 -2.78
N GLY A 94 5.05 -11.33 -2.46
CA GLY A 94 6.02 -10.79 -3.42
C GLY A 94 5.47 -9.76 -4.43
N PHE A 95 6.19 -9.54 -5.53
CA PHE A 95 5.71 -8.76 -6.66
C PHE A 95 5.32 -9.69 -7.80
N TYR A 96 4.14 -9.47 -8.38
CA TYR A 96 3.74 -10.07 -9.63
C TYR A 96 3.86 -9.03 -10.73
N LYS A 97 4.71 -9.28 -11.72
CA LYS A 97 4.76 -8.49 -12.94
C LYS A 97 3.59 -8.93 -13.82
N ASN A 98 2.64 -8.04 -14.07
CA ASN A 98 1.75 -8.21 -15.21
C ASN A 98 2.60 -7.90 -16.46
N LEU A 99 3.12 -8.96 -17.09
CA LEU A 99 3.58 -8.86 -18.48
C LEU A 99 2.32 -8.55 -19.30
N VAL A 100 2.09 -7.28 -19.61
CA VAL A 100 1.10 -6.89 -20.60
C VAL A 100 1.55 -7.55 -21.91
N LYS A 101 0.78 -8.52 -22.39
CA LYS A 101 0.91 -9.07 -23.74
C LYS A 101 0.33 -8.10 -24.75
#